data_AF-A0A6J1R9F1-F1
#
_entry.id   AF-A0A6J1R9F1-F1
#
_cell.length_a   1.000
_cell.length_b   1.000
_cell.length_c   1.000
_cell.angle_alpha   90.00
_cell.angle_beta   90.00
_cell.angle_gamma   90.00
#
_symmetry.space_group_name_H-M   'P 1'
#
loop_
_entity.id
_entity.type
_entity.pdbx_description
1 polymer ?
#
loop_
_entity_poly.entity_id
_entity_poly.type
_entity_poly.pdbx_seq_one_letter_code
_entity_poly.pdbx_strand_id
1 'polypeptide(L)'
;MFDFNHDIVCVHSYSNSTYGKPRCNVPERLRAFGCPNVEIRAAPPGSLRVLTNMDFQDVSNDRTVQPVQLRPQKLRLRMRPRSNQVVTLQYRPAK
;
A
#
# COMPACT_ATOMS: atom_id res chain seq x y z
N MET A 1 -5.04 21.63 -9.52
CA MET A 1 -4.49 20.30 -9.83
C MET A 1 -4.53 19.48 -8.54
N PHE A 2 -5.24 18.35 -8.51
CA PHE A 2 -5.29 17.49 -7.33
C PHE A 2 -3.99 16.68 -7.29
N ASP A 3 -3.19 16.86 -6.25
CA ASP A 3 -1.97 16.09 -6.05
C ASP A 3 -2.34 14.71 -5.53
N PHE A 4 -2.16 13.70 -6.38
CA PHE A 4 -2.49 12.30 -6.07
C PHE A 4 -1.45 11.64 -5.15
N ASN A 5 -0.34 12.33 -4.83
CA ASN A 5 0.71 11.80 -3.96
C ASN A 5 0.43 12.01 -2.47
N HIS A 6 -0.43 12.98 -2.12
CA HIS A 6 -0.82 13.27 -0.74
C HIS A 6 -2.23 12.72 -0.47
N ASP A 7 -2.29 11.51 0.09
CA ASP A 7 -3.42 10.97 0.86
C ASP A 7 -4.82 11.56 0.59
N ILE A 8 -5.53 11.09 -0.46
CA ILE A 8 -6.93 11.43 -0.71
C ILE A 8 -7.82 10.18 -0.60
N VAL A 9 -8.74 10.10 0.38
CA VAL A 9 -10.14 9.58 0.24
C VAL A 9 -11.05 10.12 1.37
N CYS A 10 -11.46 11.38 1.27
CA CYS A 10 -12.83 11.85 1.07
C CYS A 10 -14.01 10.95 1.50
N VAL A 11 -14.67 11.22 2.64
CA VAL A 11 -16.13 11.06 2.81
C VAL A 11 -16.64 12.03 3.88
N HIS A 12 -17.20 13.16 3.50
CA HIS A 12 -18.18 13.84 4.37
C HIS A 12 -19.55 13.24 4.06
N SER A 13 -20.33 12.87 5.09
CA SER A 13 -21.68 12.34 4.89
C SER A 13 -22.55 13.42 4.23
N TYR A 14 -23.29 13.05 3.19
CA TYR A 14 -24.16 14.01 2.52
C TYR A 14 -25.32 14.40 3.45
N SER A 15 -25.39 15.66 3.83
CA SER A 15 -26.55 16.24 4.49
C SER A 15 -26.79 17.68 4.03
N ASN A 16 -27.97 18.23 4.33
CA ASN A 16 -28.39 19.56 3.88
C ASN A 16 -27.45 20.68 4.37
N SER A 17 -26.75 20.50 5.50
CA SER A 17 -25.76 21.46 6.03
C SER A 17 -24.41 21.45 5.30
N THR A 18 -24.24 20.52 4.35
CA THR A 18 -22.97 20.24 3.65
C THR A 18 -23.03 20.60 2.17
N TYR A 19 -24.18 21.10 1.72
CA TYR A 19 -24.40 21.55 0.34
C TYR A 19 -23.38 22.63 -0.04
N GLY A 20 -22.73 22.47 -1.19
CA GLY A 20 -21.69 23.37 -1.67
C GLY A 20 -20.30 23.19 -1.03
N LYS A 21 -20.14 22.34 0.00
CA LYS A 21 -18.83 22.08 0.62
C LYS A 21 -18.05 20.97 -0.11
N PRO A 22 -16.71 21.08 -0.25
CA PRO A 22 -15.93 20.04 -0.89
C PRO A 22 -15.89 18.79 -0.02
N ARG A 23 -16.39 17.67 -0.55
CA ARG A 23 -16.37 16.35 0.12
C ARG A 23 -15.03 15.63 -0.04
N CYS A 24 -14.22 16.09 -1.00
CA CYS A 24 -12.96 15.49 -1.33
C CYS A 24 -11.83 16.52 -1.39
N ASN A 25 -10.94 16.47 -0.39
CA ASN A 25 -9.85 17.42 -0.24
C ASN A 25 -8.80 16.89 0.75
N VAL A 26 -7.69 17.61 0.88
CA VAL A 26 -6.71 17.37 1.95
C VAL A 26 -7.35 17.64 3.33
N PRO A 27 -6.98 16.90 4.38
CA PRO A 27 -7.61 16.99 5.70
C PRO A 27 -7.64 18.40 6.28
N GLU A 28 -6.58 19.20 6.07
CA GLU A 28 -6.46 20.58 6.53
C GLU A 28 -7.58 21.46 5.99
N ARG A 29 -7.89 21.32 4.70
CA ARG A 29 -8.97 22.06 4.07
C ARG A 29 -10.34 21.58 4.52
N LEU A 30 -10.54 20.27 4.67
CA LEU A 30 -11.81 19.73 5.19
C LEU A 30 -12.11 20.26 6.60
N ARG A 31 -11.09 20.32 7.47
CA ARG A 31 -11.20 20.94 8.80
C ARG A 31 -11.57 22.42 8.70
N ALA A 32 -10.94 23.17 7.79
CA ALA A 32 -11.26 24.58 7.56
C ALA A 32 -12.70 24.81 7.06
N PHE A 33 -13.30 23.84 6.36
CA PHE A 33 -14.72 23.87 5.95
C PHE A 33 -15.70 23.39 7.03
N GLY A 34 -15.20 23.10 8.23
CA GLY A 34 -16.00 22.67 9.38
C GLY A 34 -16.34 21.18 9.38
N CYS A 35 -15.56 20.34 8.68
CA CYS A 35 -15.73 18.89 8.74
C CYS A 35 -15.15 18.35 10.07
N PRO A 36 -15.95 17.65 10.91
CA PRO A 36 -15.46 17.03 12.13
C PRO A 36 -14.40 15.96 11.83
N ASN A 37 -13.35 15.87 12.65
CA ASN A 37 -12.27 14.89 12.45
C ASN A 37 -12.76 13.44 12.37
N VAL A 38 -13.83 13.09 13.09
CA VAL A 38 -14.42 11.74 13.08
C VAL A 38 -15.05 11.36 11.74
N GLU A 39 -15.42 12.37 10.94
CA GLU A 39 -15.97 12.17 9.60
C GLU A 39 -14.88 12.19 8.52
N ILE A 40 -13.72 12.78 8.79
CA ILE A 40 -12.59 12.78 7.85
C ILE A 40 -12.00 11.37 7.80
N ARG A 41 -12.35 10.64 6.73
CA ARG A 41 -11.74 9.36 6.40
C ARG A 41 -10.52 9.58 5.52
N ALA A 42 -9.49 8.77 5.72
CA ALA A 42 -8.32 8.72 4.86
C ALA A 42 -8.33 7.41 4.08
N ALA A 43 -7.87 7.48 2.83
CA ALA A 43 -7.56 6.27 2.08
C ALA A 43 -6.50 5.49 2.84
N PRO A 44 -6.65 4.19 3.04
CA PRO A 44 -5.58 3.43 3.66
C PRO A 44 -4.30 3.50 2.80
N PRO A 45 -3.11 3.57 3.41
CA PRO A 45 -1.85 3.65 2.68
C PRO A 45 -1.61 2.40 1.83
N GLY A 46 -0.80 2.59 0.78
CA GLY A 46 -0.15 1.46 0.15
C GLY A 46 0.73 0.73 1.16
N SER A 47 0.96 -0.56 0.99
CA SER A 47 1.84 -1.33 1.88
C SER A 47 2.48 -2.50 1.17
N LEU A 48 3.71 -2.82 1.54
CA LEU A 48 4.43 -4.01 1.11
C LEU A 48 4.75 -4.85 2.36
N ARG A 49 4.32 -6.10 2.38
CA ARG A 49 4.61 -7.03 3.48
C ARG A 49 5.20 -8.32 2.92
N VAL A 50 6.30 -8.78 3.52
CA VAL A 50 6.86 -10.10 3.22
C VAL A 50 6.07 -11.16 3.98
N LEU A 51 5.56 -12.16 3.26
CA LEU A 51 4.82 -13.29 3.85
C LEU A 51 5.66 -14.55 3.95
N THR A 52 6.59 -14.76 3.02
CA THR A 52 7.47 -15.93 3.01
C THR A 52 8.83 -15.53 2.44
N ASN A 53 9.88 -15.80 3.20
CA ASN A 53 11.26 -15.43 2.88
C ASN A 53 12.24 -16.52 3.35
N MET A 54 12.12 -17.71 2.77
CA MET A 54 13.04 -18.84 2.97
C MET A 54 14.45 -18.48 2.55
N ASP A 55 15.45 -18.99 3.29
CA ASP A 55 16.86 -18.82 2.97
C ASP A 55 17.25 -19.51 1.66
N PHE A 56 18.31 -18.99 1.02
CA PHE A 56 18.86 -19.63 -0.17
C PHE A 56 19.37 -21.01 0.15
N GLN A 57 19.21 -21.94 -0.77
CA GLN A 57 19.63 -23.33 -0.61
C GLN A 57 20.58 -23.72 -1.75
N ASP A 58 21.42 -24.70 -1.48
CA ASP A 58 22.33 -25.31 -2.45
C ASP A 58 21.90 -26.75 -2.71
N VAL A 59 22.41 -27.36 -3.78
CA VAL A 59 22.05 -28.73 -4.15
C VAL A 59 22.63 -29.67 -3.09
N SER A 60 21.80 -30.56 -2.53
CA SER A 60 22.26 -31.65 -1.68
C SER A 60 22.05 -32.98 -2.38
N ASN A 61 23.05 -33.86 -2.35
CA ASN A 61 23.03 -35.16 -3.05
C ASN A 61 21.80 -36.04 -2.70
N ASP A 62 21.19 -35.85 -1.54
CA ASP A 62 20.05 -36.64 -1.06
C ASP A 62 18.66 -36.04 -1.38
N ARG A 63 18.56 -34.92 -2.11
CA ARG A 63 17.26 -34.26 -2.34
C ARG A 63 17.00 -33.98 -3.82
N THR A 64 15.83 -34.43 -4.29
CA THR A 64 15.23 -34.08 -5.58
C THR A 64 14.51 -32.72 -5.59
N VAL A 65 14.55 -31.99 -4.48
CA VAL A 65 13.85 -30.71 -4.32
C VAL A 65 14.67 -29.59 -4.97
N GLN A 66 14.02 -28.73 -5.75
CA GLN A 66 14.67 -27.56 -6.33
C GLN A 66 15.12 -26.60 -5.22
N PRO A 67 16.41 -26.20 -5.19
CA PRO A 67 16.92 -25.31 -4.17
C PRO A 67 16.33 -23.90 -4.32
N VAL A 68 16.12 -23.22 -3.19
CA VAL A 68 15.68 -21.83 -3.17
C VAL A 68 16.79 -20.92 -3.69
N GLN A 69 16.57 -20.29 -4.84
CA GLN A 69 17.51 -19.35 -5.48
C GLN A 69 17.01 -17.90 -5.56
N LEU A 70 15.72 -17.67 -5.26
CA LEU A 70 15.06 -16.37 -5.31
C LEU A 70 14.37 -16.06 -3.98
N ARG A 71 14.46 -14.80 -3.54
CA ARG A 71 13.86 -14.30 -2.29
C ARG A 71 13.31 -12.88 -2.44
N PRO A 72 12.25 -12.51 -1.71
CA PRO A 72 11.34 -13.40 -0.96
C PRO A 72 10.40 -14.20 -1.88
N GLN A 73 9.84 -15.31 -1.39
CA GLN A 73 8.96 -16.19 -2.20
C GLN A 73 7.51 -15.73 -2.21
N LYS A 74 7.08 -15.00 -1.17
CA LYS A 74 5.71 -14.49 -1.09
C LYS A 74 5.66 -13.11 -0.49
N LEU A 75 4.96 -12.22 -1.17
CA LEU A 75 4.72 -10.84 -0.77
C LEU A 75 3.22 -10.57 -0.76
N ARG A 76 2.78 -9.65 0.11
CA ARG A 76 1.46 -9.03 0.07
C ARG A 76 1.64 -7.55 -0.23
N LEU A 77 1.14 -7.15 -1.38
CA LEU A 77 1.16 -5.77 -1.84
C LEU A 77 -0.24 -5.18 -1.76
N ARG A 78 -0.33 -3.96 -1.23
CA ARG A 78 -1.51 -3.09 -1.31
C ARG A 78 -1.09 -1.85 -2.06
N MET A 79 -1.65 -1.63 -3.26
CA MET A 79 -1.36 -0.44 -4.07
C MET A 79 -2.53 0.53 -4.03
N ARG A 80 -2.20 1.83 -4.06
CA ARG A 80 -3.19 2.87 -4.34
C ARG A 80 -3.28 3.13 -5.85
N PRO A 81 -4.41 3.61 -6.36
CA PRO A 81 -4.49 4.10 -7.74
C PRO A 81 -3.40 5.13 -8.01
N ARG A 82 -2.72 5.02 -9.15
CA ARG A 82 -1.65 5.94 -9.59
C ARG A 82 -0.47 6.06 -8.61
N SER A 83 -0.21 5.02 -7.82
CA SER A 83 0.98 4.93 -6.96
C SER A 83 1.97 3.91 -7.51
N ASN A 84 3.23 4.07 -7.13
CA ASN A 84 4.30 3.11 -7.43
C ASN A 84 4.77 2.44 -6.14
N GLN A 85 5.12 1.15 -6.22
CA GLN A 85 5.78 0.44 -5.14
C GLN A 85 7.02 -0.27 -5.67
N VAL A 86 8.15 -0.08 -4.98
CA VAL A 86 9.39 -0.79 -5.29
C VAL A 86 9.42 -2.11 -4.51
N VAL A 87 9.72 -3.20 -5.21
CA VAL A 87 9.92 -4.54 -4.63
C VAL A 87 11.34 -5.00 -4.96
N THR A 88 12.11 -5.35 -3.94
CA THR A 88 13.47 -5.86 -4.11
C THR A 88 13.44 -7.39 -4.11
N LEU A 89 13.92 -7.98 -5.20
CA LEU A 89 14.17 -9.41 -5.31
C LEU A 89 15.67 -9.67 -5.21
N GLN A 90 16.03 -10.70 -4.46
CA GLN A 90 17.41 -11.17 -4.36
C GLN A 90 17.53 -12.51 -5.06
N TYR A 91 18.58 -12.67 -5.84
CA TYR A 91 18.90 -13.88 -6.58
C TYR A 91 20.29 -14.37 -6.20
N ARG A 92 20.40 -15.68 -5.98
CA ARG A 92 21.67 -16.37 -5.79
C ARG A 92 21.60 -17.73 -6.50
N PRO A 93 22.50 -18.02 -7.46
CA PRO A 93 22.64 -19.37 -7.99
C PRO A 93 22.95 -20.37 -6.87
N ALA A 94 22.37 -21.56 -6.97
CA ALA A 94 22.66 -22.68 -6.07
C ALA A 94 24.02 -23.28 -6.45
N LYS A 95 24.79 -23.66 -5.44
CA LYS A 95 26.03 -24.41 -5.58
C LYS A 95 25.77 -25.91 -5.62
#